data_AF-A0A2S8SVP8-F1
#
_entry.id   AF-A0A2S8SVP8-F1
#
_cell.length_a   1.000
_cell.length_b   1.000
_cell.length_c   1.000
_cell.angle_alpha   90.00
_cell.angle_beta   90.00
_cell.angle_gamma   90.00
#
_symmetry.space_group_name_H-M   'P 1'
#
loop_
_entity.id
_entity.type
_entity.pdbx_description
1 polymer ?
#
loop_
_entity_poly.entity_id
_entity_poly.type
_entity_poly.pdbx_seq_one_letter_code
_entity_poly.pdbx_strand_id
1 'polypeptide(L)'
;MNNSASRFFFAGLCLVCLVAIWCGALFEIGRQKRAATISKRHFRWRMMSALLWTLILGSFAYATLFSWPLNIADKVTARRFIALTSGATVLILPAFALIIFDFYLTVQTRRIQTVRMNQDLGEIARREIERAQAEAQNRETQNSEIQGGNAP
;
A
#
# COMPACT_ATOMS: atom_id res chain seq x y z
N MET A 1 41.31 -5.84 4.05
CA MET A 1 40.43 -7.02 3.92
C MET A 1 39.01 -6.53 3.59
N ASN A 2 38.33 -7.14 2.61
CA ASN A 2 36.88 -7.05 2.33
C ASN A 2 36.22 -5.83 1.60
N ASN A 3 36.93 -5.05 0.78
CA ASN A 3 36.22 -4.06 -0.10
C ASN A 3 35.29 -4.71 -1.14
N SER A 4 35.59 -5.94 -1.58
CA SER A 4 34.75 -6.63 -2.57
C SER A 4 33.49 -7.23 -1.95
N ALA A 5 33.55 -7.72 -0.71
CA ALA A 5 32.41 -8.37 -0.05
C ALA A 5 31.31 -7.36 0.31
N SER A 6 31.67 -6.18 0.84
CA SER A 6 30.71 -5.11 1.17
C SER A 6 29.99 -4.59 -0.08
N ARG A 7 30.71 -4.48 -1.21
CA ARG A 7 30.16 -4.12 -2.52
C ARG A 7 29.04 -5.07 -2.95
N PHE A 8 29.32 -6.38 -2.93
CA PHE A 8 28.32 -7.38 -3.33
C PHE A 8 27.16 -7.48 -2.35
N PHE A 9 27.41 -7.34 -1.05
CA PHE A 9 26.36 -7.34 -0.04
C PHE A 9 25.39 -6.16 -0.24
N PHE A 10 25.91 -4.94 -0.43
CA PHE A 10 25.10 -3.76 -0.69
C PHE A 10 24.32 -3.90 -2.01
N ALA A 11 24.98 -4.32 -3.09
CA ALA A 11 24.29 -4.55 -4.36
C ALA A 11 23.20 -5.63 -4.23
N GLY A 12 23.48 -6.71 -3.50
CA GLY A 12 22.52 -7.77 -3.20
C GLY A 12 21.31 -7.23 -2.43
N LEU A 13 21.50 -6.40 -1.41
CA LEU A 13 20.41 -5.73 -0.70
C LEU A 13 19.56 -4.85 -1.64
N CYS A 14 20.20 -4.05 -2.50
CA CYS A 14 19.47 -3.27 -3.50
C CYS A 14 18.62 -4.15 -4.42
N LEU A 15 19.17 -5.27 -4.91
CA LEU A 15 18.47 -6.22 -5.77
C LEU A 15 17.30 -6.92 -5.05
N VAL A 16 17.47 -7.33 -3.78
CA VAL A 16 16.39 -7.91 -2.98
C VAL A 16 15.26 -6.92 -2.78
N CYS A 17 15.58 -5.66 -2.46
CA CYS A 17 14.59 -4.58 -2.36
C CYS A 17 13.87 -4.33 -3.68
N LEU A 18 14.57 -4.39 -4.82
CA LEU A 18 13.93 -4.31 -6.15
C LEU A 18 12.93 -5.44 -6.35
N VAL A 19 13.31 -6.69 -6.09
CA VAL A 19 12.40 -7.83 -6.20
C VAL A 19 11.15 -7.62 -5.33
N ALA A 20 11.33 -7.17 -4.08
CA ALA A 20 10.21 -6.90 -3.18
C ALA A 20 9.26 -5.81 -3.72
N ILE A 21 9.79 -4.72 -4.28
CA ILE A 21 9.00 -3.64 -4.89
C ILE A 21 8.22 -4.19 -6.10
N TRP A 22 8.85 -4.98 -6.96
CA TRP A 22 8.20 -5.58 -8.12
C TRP A 22 7.10 -6.57 -7.74
N CYS A 23 7.35 -7.44 -6.76
CA CYS A 23 6.32 -8.34 -6.22
C CYS A 23 5.12 -7.55 -5.67
N GLY A 24 5.38 -6.48 -4.91
CA GLY A 24 4.34 -5.58 -4.41
C GLY A 24 3.55 -4.90 -5.53
N ALA A 25 4.23 -4.37 -6.54
CA ALA A 25 3.59 -3.73 -7.68
C ALA A 25 2.73 -4.69 -8.50
N LEU A 26 3.22 -5.90 -8.78
CA LEU A 26 2.47 -6.95 -9.48
C LEU A 26 1.24 -7.39 -8.68
N PHE A 27 1.40 -7.56 -7.37
CA PHE A 27 0.28 -7.86 -6.48
C PHE A 27 -0.77 -6.75 -6.49
N GLU A 28 -0.37 -5.48 -6.41
CA GLU A 28 -1.30 -4.35 -6.50
C GLU A 28 -2.01 -4.27 -7.85
N ILE A 29 -1.30 -4.50 -8.96
CA ILE A 29 -1.89 -4.57 -10.31
C ILE A 29 -2.95 -5.68 -10.36
N GLY A 30 -2.62 -6.86 -9.85
CA GLY A 30 -3.54 -8.00 -9.77
C GLY A 30 -4.78 -7.68 -8.93
N ARG A 31 -4.57 -7.03 -7.77
CA ARG A 31 -5.67 -6.59 -6.89
C ARG A 31 -6.57 -5.57 -7.58
N GLN A 32 -6.00 -4.57 -8.25
CA GLN A 32 -6.76 -3.52 -8.94
C GLN A 32 -7.66 -4.09 -10.05
N LYS A 33 -7.22 -5.17 -10.72
CA LYS A 33 -8.02 -5.86 -11.75
C LYS A 33 -9.20 -6.66 -11.17
N ARG A 34 -9.05 -7.23 -9.96
CA ARG A 34 -10.08 -8.07 -9.33
C ARG A 34 -11.07 -7.26 -8.50
N ALA A 35 -10.59 -6.28 -7.74
CA ALA A 35 -11.40 -5.44 -6.88
C ALA A 35 -10.75 -4.05 -6.75
N ALA A 36 -11.35 -3.05 -7.38
CA ALA A 36 -10.86 -1.67 -7.33
C ALA A 36 -11.17 -1.03 -5.97
N THR A 37 -10.37 -1.35 -4.96
CA THR A 37 -10.49 -0.82 -3.60
C THR A 37 -9.91 0.60 -3.46
N ILE A 38 -9.08 1.02 -4.42
CA ILE A 38 -8.37 2.30 -4.44
C ILE A 38 -8.69 3.06 -5.73
N SER A 39 -8.78 4.39 -5.63
CA SER A 39 -8.99 5.25 -6.80
C SER A 39 -7.86 5.08 -7.84
N LYS A 40 -8.21 5.19 -9.13
CA LYS A 40 -7.21 5.10 -10.23
C LYS A 40 -6.06 6.09 -10.07
N ARG A 41 -6.33 7.28 -9.53
CA ARG A 41 -5.32 8.32 -9.30
C ARG A 41 -4.33 7.91 -8.21
N HIS A 42 -4.81 7.39 -7.09
CA HIS A 42 -3.95 6.91 -6.00
C HIS A 42 -3.12 5.70 -6.45
N PHE A 43 -3.71 4.75 -7.19
CA PHE A 43 -2.97 3.65 -7.80
C PHE A 43 -1.83 4.14 -8.72
N ARG A 44 -2.09 5.15 -9.57
CA ARG A 44 -1.03 5.74 -10.43
C ARG A 44 0.12 6.32 -9.61
N TRP A 45 -0.16 7.03 -8.52
CA TRP A 45 0.88 7.57 -7.64
C TRP A 45 1.72 6.48 -6.97
N ARG A 46 1.10 5.39 -6.53
CA ARG A 46 1.83 4.22 -6.01
C ARG A 46 2.74 3.60 -7.04
N MET A 47 2.25 3.38 -8.26
CA MET A 47 3.07 2.81 -9.34
C MET A 47 4.21 3.77 -9.72
N MET A 48 3.98 5.07 -9.75
CA MET A 48 5.05 6.07 -9.98
C MET A 48 6.11 6.04 -8.88
N SER A 49 5.70 5.91 -7.62
CA SER A 49 6.63 5.77 -6.49
C SER A 49 7.47 4.49 -6.61
N ALA A 50 6.84 3.35 -6.92
CA ALA A 50 7.53 2.08 -7.12
C ALA A 50 8.54 2.14 -8.28
N LEU A 51 8.17 2.77 -9.41
CA LEU A 51 9.07 2.99 -10.54
C LEU A 51 10.26 3.89 -10.16
N LEU A 52 10.02 4.95 -9.40
CA LEU A 52 11.09 5.85 -8.96
C LEU A 52 12.08 5.14 -8.03
N TRP A 53 11.58 4.37 -7.06
CA TRP A 53 12.44 3.54 -6.21
C TRP A 53 13.20 2.47 -6.99
N THR A 54 12.59 1.93 -8.05
CA THR A 54 13.26 0.99 -8.96
C THR A 54 14.45 1.65 -9.65
N LEU A 55 14.30 2.89 -10.11
CA LEU A 55 15.38 3.65 -10.72
C LEU A 55 16.50 3.96 -9.71
N ILE A 56 16.15 4.35 -8.48
CA ILE A 56 17.12 4.67 -7.42
C ILE A 56 17.94 3.43 -7.05
N LEU A 57 17.27 2.34 -6.68
CA LEU A 57 17.93 1.10 -6.26
C LEU A 57 18.68 0.43 -7.42
N GLY A 58 18.12 0.48 -8.63
CA GLY A 58 18.79 0.01 -9.83
C GLY A 58 20.06 0.80 -10.13
N SER A 59 20.02 2.13 -9.99
CA SER A 59 21.19 2.99 -10.16
C SER A 59 22.26 2.70 -9.10
N PHE A 60 21.87 2.51 -7.84
CA PHE A 60 22.82 2.13 -6.77
C PHE A 60 23.41 0.74 -6.98
N ALA A 61 22.61 -0.26 -7.33
CA ALA A 61 23.10 -1.60 -7.64
C ALA A 61 24.08 -1.57 -8.83
N TYR A 62 23.72 -0.85 -9.90
CA TYR A 62 24.56 -0.69 -11.08
C TYR A 62 25.87 0.04 -10.77
N ALA A 63 25.80 1.18 -10.08
CA ALA A 63 26.97 1.95 -9.68
C ALA A 63 27.92 1.08 -8.83
N THR A 64 27.37 0.31 -7.90
CA THR A 64 28.15 -0.54 -7.00
C THR A 64 28.73 -1.77 -7.70
N LEU A 65 28.04 -2.40 -8.64
CA LEU A 65 28.56 -3.58 -9.34
C LEU A 65 29.59 -3.22 -10.42
N PHE A 66 29.33 -2.16 -11.19
CA PHE A 66 30.06 -1.88 -12.43
C PHE A 66 30.94 -0.63 -12.37
N SER A 67 30.60 0.35 -11.52
CA SER A 67 31.32 1.62 -11.46
C SER A 67 32.08 1.81 -10.16
N TRP A 68 32.12 0.81 -9.26
CA TRP A 68 32.82 0.94 -7.99
C TRP A 68 34.33 1.12 -8.21
N PRO A 69 34.95 2.18 -7.68
CA PRO A 69 36.38 2.43 -7.88
C PRO A 69 37.20 1.36 -7.14
N LEU A 70 37.86 0.49 -7.89
CA LEU A 70 38.76 -0.54 -7.34
C LEU A 70 40.17 0.01 -7.06
N ASN A 71 40.57 1.07 -7.78
CA ASN A 71 41.83 1.75 -7.60
C ASN A 71 41.58 3.26 -7.46
N ILE A 72 42.15 3.87 -6.43
CA ILE A 72 42.02 5.31 -6.12
C ILE A 72 42.64 6.17 -7.24
N ALA A 73 43.60 5.61 -8.00
CA ALA A 73 44.23 6.29 -9.13
C ALA A 73 43.29 6.48 -10.34
N ASP A 74 42.23 5.68 -10.47
CA ASP A 74 41.29 5.78 -11.60
C ASP A 74 40.22 6.85 -11.35
N LYS A 75 40.59 8.08 -11.71
CA LYS A 75 39.72 9.28 -11.60
C LYS A 75 38.47 9.18 -12.48
N VAL A 76 38.48 8.42 -13.58
CA VAL A 76 37.34 8.32 -14.50
C VAL A 76 36.25 7.46 -13.88
N THR A 77 36.62 6.29 -13.37
CA THR A 77 35.68 5.38 -12.70
C THR A 77 35.11 6.00 -11.43
N ALA A 78 35.95 6.67 -10.63
CA ALA A 78 35.50 7.40 -9.44
C ALA A 78 34.49 8.52 -9.77
N ARG A 79 34.72 9.31 -10.82
CA ARG A 79 33.76 10.35 -11.27
C ARG A 79 32.45 9.76 -11.74
N ARG A 80 32.47 8.65 -12.49
CA ARG A 80 31.24 7.95 -12.93
C ARG A 80 30.45 7.43 -11.74
N PHE A 81 31.12 6.81 -10.77
CA PHE A 81 30.50 6.35 -9.52
C PHE A 81 29.80 7.49 -8.78
N ILE A 82 30.51 8.61 -8.58
CA ILE A 82 29.98 9.79 -7.89
C ILE A 82 28.80 10.38 -8.66
N ALA A 83 28.88 10.48 -9.99
CA ALA A 83 27.79 10.99 -10.80
C ALA A 83 26.52 10.12 -10.70
N LEU A 84 26.66 8.79 -10.77
CA LEU A 84 25.54 7.86 -10.64
C LEU A 84 24.92 7.90 -9.23
N THR A 85 25.76 7.86 -8.20
CA THR A 85 25.29 7.86 -6.81
C THR A 85 24.68 9.19 -6.39
N SER A 86 25.26 10.33 -6.80
CA SER A 86 24.67 11.65 -6.57
C SER A 86 23.36 11.84 -7.34
N GLY A 87 23.30 11.42 -8.61
CA GLY A 87 22.06 11.43 -9.39
C GLY A 87 20.95 10.60 -8.74
N ALA A 88 21.27 9.38 -8.30
CA ALA A 88 20.34 8.53 -7.56
C ALA A 88 19.91 9.17 -6.22
N THR A 89 20.83 9.85 -5.52
CA THR A 89 20.55 10.54 -4.26
C THR A 89 19.60 11.73 -4.46
N VAL A 90 19.74 12.49 -5.54
CA VAL A 90 18.81 13.60 -5.86
C VAL A 90 17.38 13.07 -6.07
N LEU A 91 17.23 11.88 -6.67
CA LEU A 91 15.93 11.22 -6.86
C LEU A 91 15.28 10.75 -5.55
N ILE A 92 16.03 10.64 -4.45
CA ILE A 92 15.48 10.26 -3.14
C ILE A 92 14.50 11.31 -2.62
N LEU A 93 14.76 12.61 -2.86
CA LEU A 93 13.87 13.70 -2.40
C LEU A 93 12.44 13.58 -2.96
N PRO A 94 12.23 13.53 -4.30
CA PRO A 94 10.89 13.31 -4.84
C PRO A 94 10.31 11.95 -4.46
N ALA A 95 11.13 10.91 -4.28
CA ALA A 95 10.66 9.60 -3.83
C ALA A 95 10.08 9.63 -2.41
N PHE A 96 10.73 10.33 -1.48
CA PHE A 96 10.20 10.56 -0.14
C PHE A 96 8.92 11.38 -0.16
N ALA A 97 8.87 12.45 -0.97
CA ALA A 97 7.65 13.24 -1.11
C ALA A 97 6.47 12.39 -1.61
N LEU A 98 6.71 11.49 -2.57
CA LEU A 98 5.70 10.53 -3.05
C LEU A 98 5.26 9.53 -1.99
N ILE A 99 6.19 9.02 -1.16
CA ILE A 99 5.85 8.12 -0.05
C ILE A 99 4.96 8.84 0.97
N ILE A 100 5.34 10.05 1.38
CA ILE A 100 4.58 10.84 2.36
C ILE A 100 3.18 11.12 1.82
N PHE A 101 3.08 11.51 0.55
CA PHE A 101 1.81 11.73 -0.12
C PHE A 101 0.97 10.46 -0.22
N ASP A 102 1.57 9.32 -0.57
CA ASP A 102 0.88 8.02 -0.59
C ASP A 102 0.35 7.62 0.78
N PHE A 103 1.16 7.82 1.83
CA PHE A 103 0.78 7.56 3.21
C PHE A 103 -0.41 8.43 3.63
N TYR A 104 -0.35 9.73 3.32
CA TYR A 104 -1.43 10.67 3.58
C TYR A 104 -2.74 10.24 2.89
N LEU A 105 -2.70 9.88 1.61
CA LEU A 105 -3.87 9.38 0.88
C LEU A 105 -4.40 8.07 1.46
N THR A 106 -3.50 7.18 1.88
CA THR A 106 -3.87 5.90 2.50
C THR A 106 -4.60 6.12 3.82
N VAL A 107 -4.11 7.02 4.67
CA VAL A 107 -4.76 7.37 5.95
C VAL A 107 -6.13 8.00 5.72
N GLN A 108 -6.24 8.95 4.78
CA GLN A 108 -7.51 9.56 4.38
C GLN A 108 -8.53 8.51 3.90
N THR A 109 -8.11 7.59 3.02
CA THR A 109 -8.98 6.55 2.46
C THR A 109 -9.47 5.60 3.55
N ARG A 110 -8.59 5.19 4.47
CA ARG A 110 -8.97 4.35 5.62
C ARG A 110 -9.98 5.05 6.53
N ARG A 111 -9.79 6.34 6.84
CA ARG A 111 -10.76 7.10 7.64
C ARG A 111 -12.15 7.10 7.00
N ILE A 112 -12.23 7.36 5.69
CA ILE A 112 -13.51 7.36 4.96
C ILE A 112 -14.15 5.96 4.98
N GLN A 113 -13.35 4.90 4.77
CA GLN A 113 -13.85 3.53 4.81
C GLN A 113 -14.37 3.15 6.20
N THR A 114 -13.69 3.52 7.28
CA THR A 114 -14.14 3.25 8.65
C THR A 114 -15.45 3.99 8.96
N VAL A 115 -15.58 5.26 8.53
CA VAL A 115 -16.83 6.03 8.73
C VAL A 115 -18.00 5.37 8.00
N ARG A 116 -17.81 4.96 6.74
CA ARG A 116 -18.84 4.26 5.97
C ARG A 116 -19.20 2.91 6.59
N MET A 117 -18.20 2.13 7.02
CA MET A 117 -18.44 0.85 7.66
C MET A 117 -19.22 0.99 8.97
N ASN A 118 -18.94 2.03 9.77
CA ASN A 118 -19.70 2.31 10.99
C ASN A 118 -21.15 2.74 10.70
N GLN A 119 -21.39 3.45 9.59
CA GLN A 119 -22.74 3.80 9.14
C GLN A 119 -23.49 2.55 8.67
N ASP A 120 -22.86 1.72 7.83
CA ASP A 120 -23.44 0.46 7.34
C ASP A 120 -23.77 -0.50 8.49
N LEU A 121 -22.88 -0.64 9.47
CA LEU A 121 -23.13 -1.44 10.68
C LEU A 121 -24.28 -0.86 11.52
N GLY A 122 -24.36 0.46 11.64
CA GLY A 122 -25.48 1.12 12.32
C GLY A 122 -26.82 0.90 11.63
N GLU A 123 -26.85 0.91 10.28
CA GLU A 123 -28.04 0.60 9.50
C GLU A 123 -28.45 -0.87 9.63
N ILE A 124 -27.49 -1.80 9.62
CA ILE A 124 -27.75 -3.23 9.83
C ILE A 124 -28.33 -3.45 11.23
N ALA A 125 -27.72 -2.87 12.26
CA ALA A 125 -28.21 -2.98 13.63
C ALA A 125 -29.64 -2.40 13.78
N ARG A 126 -29.94 -1.27 13.13
CA ARG A 126 -31.31 -0.73 13.11
C ARG A 126 -32.30 -1.68 12.46
N ARG A 127 -31.97 -2.26 11.31
CA ARG A 127 -32.85 -3.22 10.62
C ARG A 127 -33.09 -4.48 11.44
N GLU A 128 -32.08 -4.96 12.17
CA GLU A 128 -32.24 -6.10 13.08
C GLU A 128 -33.15 -5.77 14.27
N ILE A 129 -33.03 -4.56 14.85
CA ILE A 129 -33.94 -4.09 15.91
C ILE A 129 -35.38 -3.96 15.39
N GLU A 130 -35.58 -3.39 14.20
CA GLU A 130 -36.90 -3.25 13.58
C GLU A 130 -37.54 -4.62 13.31
N ARG A 131 -36.77 -5.60 12.83
CA ARG A 131 -37.26 -6.97 12.65
C ARG A 131 -37.62 -7.63 13.98
N ALA A 132 -36.78 -7.50 14.99
CA ALA A 132 -37.06 -8.06 16.32
C ALA A 132 -38.33 -7.44 16.95
N GLN A 133 -38.55 -6.13 16.76
CA GLN A 133 -39.76 -5.46 17.23
C GLN A 133 -41.01 -5.89 16.46
N ALA A 134 -40.93 -6.00 15.13
CA ALA A 134 -42.05 -6.48 14.32
C ALA A 134 -42.44 -7.94 14.67
N GLU A 135 -41.45 -8.80 14.95
CA GLU A 135 -41.69 -10.17 15.42
C GLU A 135 -42.32 -10.20 16.82
N ALA A 136 -41.87 -9.33 17.74
CA ALA A 136 -42.46 -9.21 19.07
C ALA A 136 -43.93 -8.72 19.00
N GLN A 137 -44.20 -7.72 18.18
CA GLN A 137 -45.54 -7.14 18.01
C GLN A 137 -46.51 -8.12 17.33
N ASN A 138 -46.04 -8.89 16.34
CA ASN A 138 -46.83 -9.97 15.75
C ASN A 138 -47.18 -11.06 16.78
N ARG A 139 -46.26 -11.42 17.68
CA ARG A 139 -46.54 -12.38 18.76
C ARG A 139 -47.57 -11.86 19.76
N GLU A 140 -47.52 -10.59 20.12
CA GLU A 140 -48.52 -9.98 21.01
C GLU A 140 -49.91 -9.93 20.36
N THR A 141 -49.98 -9.58 19.07
CA THR A 141 -51.24 -9.54 18.32
C THR A 141 -51.86 -10.95 18.22
N GLN A 142 -51.03 -11.95 17.91
CA GLN A 142 -51.47 -13.35 17.82
C GLN A 142 -51.93 -13.91 19.18
N ASN A 143 -51.26 -13.56 20.28
CA ASN A 143 -51.71 -13.94 21.63
C ASN A 143 -53.01 -13.23 22.04
N SER A 144 -53.23 -12.00 21.58
CA SER A 144 -54.46 -11.24 21.85
C SER A 144 -55.68 -11.82 21.10
N GLU A 145 -55.49 -12.28 19.86
CA GLU A 145 -56.53 -12.99 19.10
C GLU A 145 -56.92 -14.33 19.74
N ILE A 146 -55.94 -15.06 20.29
CA ILE A 146 -56.19 -16.33 20.99
C ILE A 146 -56.96 -16.11 22.31
N GLN A 147 -56.72 -15.01 23.03
CA GLN A 147 -57.47 -14.69 24.24
C GLN A 147 -58.87 -14.08 23.96
N GLY A 148 -59.03 -13.32 22.87
CA GLY A 148 -60.32 -12.72 22.49
C GLY A 148 -61.34 -13.72 21.93
N GLY A 149 -60.90 -14.86 21.40
CA GLY A 149 -61.77 -15.92 20.87
C GLY A 149 -62.48 -16.79 21.92
N ASN A 150 -62.25 -16.53 23.22
CA ASN A 150 -62.74 -17.37 24.32
C ASN A 150 -63.73 -16.62 25.25
N ALA A 151 -64.46 -15.64 24.71
CA ALA A 151 -65.56 -14.98 25.41
C ALA A 151 -66.90 -15.67 25.04
N PRO A 152 -67.50 -16.49 25.93
CA PRO A 152 -68.86 -17.01 25.78
C PRO A 152 -69.94 -15.94 26.02
#